data_AF-A0A1A8DLY2-F1
#
_entry.id   AF-A0A1A8DLY2-F1
#
_cell.length_a   1.000
_cell.length_b   1.000
_cell.length_c   1.000
_cell.angle_alpha   90.00
_cell.angle_beta   90.00
_cell.angle_gamma   90.00
#
_symmetry.space_group_name_H-M   'P 1'
#
loop_
_entity.id
_entity.type
_entity.pdbx_description
1 polymer ?
#
loop_
_entity_poly.entity_id
_entity_poly.type
_entity_poly.pdbx_seq_one_letter_code
_entity_poly.pdbx_strand_id
1 'polypeptide(L)'
;GYFKVLGPLVSVVLNSAAHLERISKALMQVLELDVVDVRIVEERSHGESLERSSGSEGSYAAHIPQKHFLYFTDEKIFSVLMEICRTLGFYGNIYLLTDHFLDLYRQSLVYRKQAAMVLNEMVRGAAGLAMATGAQCLDSGVQGPSASQEDLKVAAVSIMEEYTSLTNWNLITSCEETDGD
;
A
#
# COMPACT_ATOMS: atom_id res chain seq x y z
N GLY A 1 12.48 -3.30 -12.86
CA GLY A 1 13.49 -3.94 -13.73
C GLY A 1 13.67 -5.40 -13.38
N TYR A 2 14.51 -5.71 -12.37
CA TYR A 2 14.91 -7.08 -12.03
C TYR A 2 13.75 -8.06 -11.74
N PHE A 3 12.72 -7.66 -11.00
CA PHE A 3 11.55 -8.52 -10.75
C PHE A 3 10.85 -8.97 -12.04
N LYS A 4 10.79 -8.12 -13.07
CA LYS A 4 10.21 -8.46 -14.37
C LYS A 4 11.09 -9.46 -15.14
N VAL A 5 12.41 -9.37 -14.97
CA VAL A 5 13.38 -10.31 -15.59
C VAL A 5 13.36 -11.66 -14.87
N LEU A 6 13.29 -11.67 -13.55
CA LEU A 6 13.21 -12.90 -12.75
C LEU A 6 11.87 -13.62 -12.94
N GLY A 7 10.77 -12.87 -13.10
CA GLY A 7 9.44 -13.44 -13.32
C GLY A 7 9.10 -14.48 -12.24
N PRO A 8 8.72 -15.72 -12.60
CA PRO A 8 8.42 -16.77 -11.63
C PRO A 8 9.56 -17.12 -10.66
N LEU A 9 10.83 -16.85 -11.01
CA LEU A 9 11.97 -17.09 -10.12
C LEU A 9 11.97 -16.19 -8.89
N VAL A 10 11.13 -15.13 -8.87
CA VAL A 10 10.93 -14.28 -7.70
C VAL A 10 10.50 -15.12 -6.49
N SER A 11 9.60 -16.09 -6.64
CA SER A 11 9.22 -17.00 -5.53
C SER A 11 10.43 -17.73 -4.94
N VAL A 12 11.32 -18.24 -5.79
CA VAL A 12 12.52 -18.98 -5.37
C VAL A 12 13.48 -18.07 -4.60
N VAL A 13 13.71 -16.86 -5.10
CA VAL A 13 14.59 -15.88 -4.43
C VAL A 13 14.01 -15.45 -3.08
N LEU A 14 12.70 -15.21 -3.00
CA LEU A 14 12.03 -14.74 -1.79
C LEU A 14 11.85 -15.82 -0.72
N ASN A 15 11.95 -17.11 -1.05
CA ASN A 15 12.04 -18.17 -0.04
C ASN A 15 13.28 -18.04 0.86
N SER A 16 14.27 -17.23 0.46
CA SER A 16 15.38 -16.88 1.34
C SER A 16 15.00 -15.73 2.27
N ALA A 17 14.94 -16.02 3.57
CA ALA A 17 14.61 -15.03 4.61
C ALA A 17 15.45 -13.75 4.51
N ALA A 18 16.75 -13.86 4.21
CA ALA A 18 17.63 -12.71 4.07
C ALA A 18 17.30 -11.83 2.85
N HIS A 19 16.82 -12.41 1.75
CA HIS A 19 16.41 -11.65 0.57
C HIS A 19 15.05 -10.98 0.81
N LEU A 20 14.11 -11.73 1.38
CA LEU A 20 12.81 -11.20 1.77
C LEU A 20 12.96 -10.03 2.74
N GLU A 21 13.75 -10.19 3.81
CA GLU A 21 13.99 -9.13 4.81
C GLU A 21 14.59 -7.87 4.19
N ARG A 22 15.60 -8.00 3.32
CA ARG A 22 16.23 -6.83 2.66
C ARG A 22 15.25 -6.09 1.77
N ILE A 23 14.45 -6.82 0.99
CA ILE A 23 13.44 -6.23 0.11
C ILE A 23 12.35 -5.56 0.95
N SER A 24 11.86 -6.22 2.00
CA SER A 24 10.84 -5.67 2.89
C SER A 24 11.33 -4.40 3.57
N LYS A 25 12.56 -4.36 4.10
CA LYS A 25 13.15 -3.14 4.69
C LYS A 25 13.25 -2.01 3.67
N ALA A 26 13.71 -2.29 2.46
CA ALA A 26 13.78 -1.29 1.40
C ALA A 26 12.38 -0.76 1.02
N LEU A 27 11.37 -1.64 0.97
CA LEU A 27 9.98 -1.24 0.74
C LEU A 27 9.43 -0.37 1.88
N MET A 28 9.67 -0.75 3.13
CA MET A 28 9.21 0.04 4.28
C MET A 28 9.83 1.44 4.30
N GLN A 29 11.10 1.55 3.90
CA GLN A 29 11.81 2.84 3.79
C GLN A 29 11.30 3.67 2.62
N VAL A 30 11.23 3.10 1.41
CA VAL A 30 10.83 3.88 0.23
C VAL A 30 9.36 4.28 0.29
N LEU A 31 8.50 3.45 0.90
CA LEU A 31 7.07 3.73 1.06
C LEU A 31 6.78 4.60 2.29
N GLU A 32 7.80 5.11 2.98
CA GLU A 32 7.59 6.06 4.07
C GLU A 32 6.79 7.26 3.56
N LEU A 33 5.60 7.41 4.13
CA LEU A 33 4.65 8.45 3.73
C LEU A 33 5.08 9.77 4.34
N ASP A 34 5.07 10.82 3.53
CA ASP A 34 5.20 12.19 4.01
C ASP A 34 3.89 12.57 4.71
N VAL A 35 3.97 12.91 6.00
CA VAL A 35 2.81 13.35 6.80
C VAL A 35 2.73 14.88 6.84
N VAL A 36 3.64 15.61 6.16
CA VAL A 36 3.73 17.08 6.22
C VAL A 36 2.43 17.77 5.77
N ASP A 37 1.62 17.14 4.92
CA ASP A 37 0.39 17.74 4.38
C ASP A 37 -0.91 17.16 4.94
N VAL A 38 -0.86 16.38 6.03
CA VAL A 38 -2.07 16.01 6.79
C VAL A 38 -2.38 17.12 7.79
N ARG A 39 -2.75 18.30 7.29
CA ARG A 39 -3.59 19.20 8.08
C ARG A 39 -4.92 18.49 8.25
N ILE A 40 -5.21 18.04 9.47
CA ILE A 40 -6.53 17.57 9.86
C ILE A 40 -7.48 18.75 9.64
N VAL A 41 -8.13 18.79 8.48
CA VAL A 41 -9.21 19.74 8.25
C VAL A 41 -10.41 19.19 9.01
N GLU A 42 -10.59 19.65 10.25
CA GLU A 42 -11.91 19.66 10.88
C GLU A 42 -12.81 20.55 10.03
N GLU A 43 -13.34 20.01 8.92
CA GLU A 43 -14.40 20.68 8.18
C GLU A 43 -15.67 20.55 9.01
N ARG A 44 -15.88 21.51 9.94
CA ARG A 44 -17.21 21.80 10.45
C ARG A 44 -18.07 22.14 9.24
N SER A 45 -18.87 21.16 8.82
CA SER A 45 -19.98 21.34 7.90
C SER A 45 -20.92 22.40 8.48
N HIS A 46 -20.70 23.66 8.10
CA HIS A 46 -21.71 24.69 8.22
C HIS A 46 -22.69 24.49 7.07
N GLY A 47 -23.72 23.69 7.33
CA GLY A 47 -24.90 23.59 6.49
C GLY A 47 -25.56 24.97 6.35
N GLU A 48 -25.27 25.62 5.23
CA GLU A 48 -26.21 26.22 4.30
C GLU A 48 -27.52 26.80 4.89
N SER A 49 -27.60 28.12 4.94
CA SER A 49 -28.88 28.82 4.75
C SER A 49 -28.69 30.14 4.04
N LEU A 50 -29.07 30.09 2.75
CA LEU A 50 -29.68 31.12 1.92
C LEU A 50 -28.83 32.28 1.34
N GLU A 51 -29.01 32.40 0.02
CA GLU A 51 -29.06 33.62 -0.80
C GLU A 51 -27.74 34.14 -1.43
N ARG A 52 -27.52 33.65 -2.65
CA ARG A 52 -27.54 34.46 -3.89
C ARG A 52 -26.63 35.71 -3.88
N SER A 53 -25.45 35.59 -4.48
CA SER A 53 -24.80 36.68 -5.24
C SER A 53 -23.67 36.16 -6.13
N SER A 54 -23.57 36.79 -7.29
CA SER A 54 -22.71 36.49 -8.44
C SER A 54 -21.21 36.66 -8.19
N GLY A 55 -20.41 35.81 -8.85
CA GLY A 55 -19.09 36.15 -9.36
C GLY A 55 -17.90 35.73 -8.49
N SER A 56 -17.23 34.65 -8.90
CA SER A 56 -15.77 34.55 -8.94
C SER A 56 -15.41 33.11 -9.33
N GLU A 57 -14.57 32.97 -10.34
CA GLU A 57 -13.80 31.74 -10.57
C GLU A 57 -12.96 31.49 -9.31
N GLY A 58 -13.32 30.46 -8.56
CA GLY A 58 -12.59 30.00 -7.40
C GLY A 58 -12.71 28.49 -7.41
N SER A 59 -11.71 27.82 -7.98
CA SER A 59 -11.63 26.38 -7.98
C SER A 59 -11.58 25.87 -6.55
N TYR A 60 -12.73 25.53 -5.97
CA TYR A 60 -12.84 24.71 -4.77
C TYR A 60 -12.44 23.27 -5.12
N ALA A 61 -11.19 23.09 -5.53
CA ALA A 61 -10.57 21.78 -5.53
C ALA A 61 -10.41 21.44 -4.05
N ALA A 62 -11.41 20.74 -3.50
CA ALA A 62 -11.31 20.08 -2.22
C ALA A 62 -9.94 19.37 -2.20
N HIS A 63 -9.04 19.83 -1.35
CA HIS A 63 -7.73 19.23 -1.17
C HIS A 63 -7.95 17.86 -0.54
N ILE A 64 -8.23 16.86 -1.39
CA ILE A 64 -8.18 15.46 -1.00
C ILE A 64 -6.75 15.25 -0.48
N PRO A 65 -6.56 14.78 0.76
CA PRO A 65 -5.23 14.52 1.29
C PRO A 65 -4.53 13.51 0.38
N GLN A 66 -3.61 14.01 -0.42
CA GLN A 66 -2.86 13.25 -1.40
C GLN A 66 -1.73 12.53 -0.66
N LYS A 67 -1.55 11.24 -0.97
CA LYS A 67 -0.54 10.39 -0.32
C LYS A 67 0.84 10.77 -0.86
N HIS A 68 1.46 11.80 -0.29
CA HIS A 68 2.84 12.15 -0.60
C HIS A 68 3.80 11.17 0.12
N PHE A 69 4.91 10.80 -0.51
CA PHE A 69 5.97 9.99 0.10
C PHE A 69 7.12 10.90 0.51
N LEU A 70 7.77 10.57 1.64
CA LEU A 70 8.81 11.41 2.23
C LEU A 70 9.97 11.67 1.26
N TYR A 71 10.24 10.69 0.38
CA TYR A 71 11.38 10.74 -0.53
C TYR A 71 11.02 11.09 -1.98
N PHE A 72 9.73 11.18 -2.34
CA PHE A 72 9.33 11.51 -3.71
C PHE A 72 7.89 12.06 -3.81
N THR A 73 7.71 13.01 -4.73
CA THR A 73 6.42 13.64 -5.06
C THR A 73 5.91 13.30 -6.46
N ASP A 74 6.65 12.52 -7.24
CA ASP A 74 6.25 12.12 -8.60
C ASP A 74 5.33 10.88 -8.55
N GLU A 75 4.11 11.05 -9.02
CA GLU A 75 3.08 10.01 -9.17
C GLU A 75 3.52 8.81 -10.02
N LYS A 76 4.49 8.99 -10.93
CA LYS A 76 5.07 7.89 -11.70
C LYS A 76 5.89 6.96 -10.82
N ILE A 77 6.62 7.51 -9.84
CA ILE A 77 7.41 6.71 -8.89
C ILE A 77 6.46 5.91 -8.01
N PHE A 78 5.38 6.53 -7.54
CA PHE A 78 4.33 5.83 -6.80
C PHE A 78 3.75 4.68 -7.62
N SER A 79 3.38 4.94 -8.88
CA SER A 79 2.82 3.92 -9.77
C SER A 79 3.79 2.74 -9.97
N VAL A 80 5.09 3.01 -10.12
CA VAL A 80 6.13 1.96 -10.23
C VAL A 80 6.27 1.17 -8.94
N LEU A 81 6.20 1.81 -7.78
CA LEU A 81 6.25 1.11 -6.49
C LEU A 81 5.03 0.22 -6.28
N MET A 82 3.84 0.68 -6.67
CA MET A 82 2.64 -0.15 -6.62
C MET A 82 2.75 -1.34 -7.59
N GLU A 83 3.33 -1.13 -8.78
CA GLU A 83 3.64 -2.22 -9.71
C GLU A 83 4.62 -3.24 -9.11
N ILE A 84 5.64 -2.79 -8.37
CA ILE A 84 6.57 -3.68 -7.67
C ILE A 84 5.83 -4.54 -6.63
N CYS A 85 4.98 -3.93 -5.79
CA CYS A 85 4.19 -4.66 -4.79
C CYS A 85 3.24 -5.69 -5.45
N ARG A 86 2.58 -5.33 -6.55
CA ARG A 86 1.75 -6.27 -7.32
C ARG A 86 2.58 -7.40 -7.94
N THR A 87 3.76 -7.08 -8.47
CA THR A 87 4.67 -8.08 -9.07
C THR A 87 5.15 -9.10 -8.02
N LEU A 88 5.39 -8.64 -6.78
CA LEU A 88 5.71 -9.53 -5.66
C LEU A 88 4.55 -10.48 -5.34
N GLY A 89 3.32 -9.98 -5.29
CA GLY A 89 2.14 -10.84 -5.08
C GLY A 89 1.86 -11.80 -6.24
N PHE A 90 2.08 -11.35 -7.48
CA PHE A 90 1.83 -12.16 -8.68
C PHE A 90 2.81 -13.32 -8.83
N TYR A 91 4.10 -13.11 -8.55
CA TYR A 91 5.12 -14.16 -8.70
C TYR A 91 5.53 -14.83 -7.40
N GLY A 92 5.24 -14.24 -6.25
CA GLY A 92 5.67 -14.73 -4.94
C GLY A 92 4.69 -15.74 -4.33
N ASN A 93 5.15 -16.40 -3.26
CA ASN A 93 4.28 -17.25 -2.46
C ASN A 93 3.40 -16.37 -1.55
N ILE A 94 2.10 -16.29 -1.85
CA ILE A 94 1.16 -15.41 -1.13
C ILE A 94 1.14 -15.68 0.37
N TYR A 95 1.29 -16.93 0.82
CA TYR A 95 1.30 -17.29 2.23
C TYR A 95 2.53 -16.74 2.95
N LEU A 96 3.72 -17.00 2.39
CA LEU A 96 4.98 -16.50 2.93
C LEU A 96 4.99 -14.98 3.03
N LEU A 97 4.55 -14.31 1.95
CA LEU A 97 4.56 -12.86 1.92
C LEU A 97 3.51 -12.26 2.87
N THR A 98 2.31 -12.83 2.93
CA THR A 98 1.25 -12.36 3.82
C THR A 98 1.68 -12.46 5.28
N ASP A 99 2.23 -13.61 5.69
CA ASP A 99 2.73 -13.83 7.05
C ASP A 99 3.82 -12.79 7.40
N HIS A 100 4.82 -12.64 6.51
CA HIS A 100 5.93 -11.73 6.73
C HIS A 100 5.50 -10.25 6.83
N PHE A 101 4.63 -9.79 5.93
CA PHE A 101 4.18 -8.39 5.96
C PHE A 101 3.16 -8.12 7.07
N LEU A 102 2.38 -9.11 7.50
CA LEU A 102 1.54 -9.00 8.70
C LEU A 102 2.40 -8.86 9.97
N ASP A 103 3.53 -9.57 10.05
CA ASP A 103 4.47 -9.40 11.15
C ASP A 103 5.06 -7.99 11.18
N LEU A 104 5.44 -7.42 10.03
CA LEU A 104 5.88 -6.03 9.95
C LEU A 104 4.77 -5.03 10.34
N TYR A 105 3.53 -5.32 9.95
CA TYR A 105 2.35 -4.52 10.32
C TYR A 105 2.09 -4.52 11.84
N ARG A 106 2.36 -5.65 12.52
CA ARG A 106 2.22 -5.80 13.98
C ARG A 106 3.36 -5.14 14.75
N GLN A 107 4.60 -5.30 14.29
CA GLN A 107 5.80 -4.96 15.05
C GLN A 107 6.09 -3.45 15.10
N SER A 108 5.64 -2.66 14.13
CA SER A 108 6.03 -1.26 14.02
C SER A 108 4.85 -0.36 13.65
N LEU A 109 4.49 0.54 14.56
CA LEU A 109 3.55 1.63 14.27
C LEU A 109 4.05 2.53 13.14
N VAL A 110 5.38 2.68 13.00
CA VAL A 110 6.04 3.49 11.97
C VAL A 110 5.83 2.88 10.59
N TYR A 111 5.85 1.55 10.48
CA TYR A 111 5.71 0.83 9.21
C TYR A 111 4.30 0.34 8.94
N ARG A 112 3.36 0.54 9.88
CA ARG A 112 2.01 -0.01 9.78
C ARG A 112 1.29 0.41 8.50
N LYS A 113 1.40 1.68 8.11
CA LYS A 113 0.76 2.22 6.89
C LYS A 113 1.39 1.65 5.63
N GLN A 114 2.72 1.50 5.63
CA GLN A 114 3.54 0.99 4.54
C GLN A 114 3.28 -0.51 4.34
N ALA A 115 3.30 -1.28 5.42
CA ALA A 115 2.97 -2.70 5.43
C ALA A 115 1.54 -2.92 4.93
N ALA A 116 0.58 -2.12 5.39
CA ALA A 116 -0.80 -2.20 4.91
C ALA A 116 -0.92 -1.93 3.39
N MET A 117 -0.18 -0.94 2.89
CA MET A 117 -0.11 -0.64 1.47
C MET A 117 0.47 -1.81 0.67
N VAL A 118 1.59 -2.39 1.13
CA VAL A 118 2.21 -3.55 0.47
C VAL A 118 1.25 -4.75 0.46
N LEU A 119 0.61 -5.06 1.60
CA LEU A 119 -0.37 -6.16 1.71
C LEU A 119 -1.51 -6.00 0.69
N ASN A 120 -2.09 -4.81 0.59
CA ASN A 120 -3.21 -4.54 -0.32
C ASN A 120 -2.81 -4.70 -1.80
N GLU A 121 -1.65 -4.15 -2.19
CA GLU A 121 -1.17 -4.25 -3.56
C GLU A 121 -0.67 -5.65 -3.92
N MET A 122 -0.11 -6.37 -2.95
CA MET A 122 0.29 -7.76 -3.11
C MET A 122 -0.93 -8.67 -3.35
N VAL A 123 -2.01 -8.54 -2.58
CA VAL A 123 -3.25 -9.29 -2.82
C VAL A 123 -3.84 -8.94 -4.19
N ARG A 124 -3.83 -7.67 -4.59
CA ARG A 124 -4.23 -7.25 -5.95
C ARG A 124 -3.40 -7.94 -7.04
N GLY A 125 -2.08 -7.97 -6.85
CA GLY A 125 -1.16 -8.62 -7.78
C GLY A 125 -1.37 -10.12 -7.86
N ALA A 126 -1.54 -10.79 -6.72
CA ALA A 126 -1.79 -12.23 -6.64
C ALA A 126 -3.14 -12.62 -7.30
N ALA A 127 -4.13 -11.73 -7.26
CA ALA A 127 -5.39 -11.85 -7.99
C ALA A 127 -5.29 -11.54 -9.51
N GLY A 128 -4.10 -11.18 -10.01
CA GLY A 128 -3.89 -10.81 -11.41
C GLY A 128 -4.44 -9.43 -11.79
N LEU A 129 -4.84 -8.60 -10.82
CA LEU A 129 -5.44 -7.29 -11.06
C LEU A 129 -4.38 -6.23 -11.32
N ALA A 130 -4.61 -5.39 -12.33
CA ALA A 130 -3.80 -4.21 -12.63
C ALA A 130 -2.29 -4.47 -12.88
N MET A 131 -1.95 -5.68 -13.32
CA MET A 131 -0.68 -5.93 -14.00
C MET A 131 -0.80 -5.36 -15.40
N ALA A 132 -0.04 -4.29 -15.70
CA ALA A 132 0.05 -3.78 -17.07
C ALA A 132 0.53 -4.94 -17.95
N THR A 133 -0.39 -5.50 -18.74
CA THR A 133 -0.15 -6.63 -19.64
C THR A 133 0.66 -6.12 -20.84
N GLY A 134 1.87 -5.62 -20.58
CA GLY A 134 2.75 -4.94 -21.52
C GLY A 134 3.85 -5.82 -22.12
N ALA A 135 3.78 -7.13 -21.90
CA ALA A 135 4.55 -8.14 -22.63
C ALA A 135 3.62 -9.36 -22.70
N GLN A 136 3.11 -9.83 -23.84
CA GLN A 136 3.92 -10.26 -25.00
C GLN A 136 5.30 -10.78 -24.55
N CYS A 137 5.33 -11.58 -23.49
CA CYS A 137 6.34 -12.61 -23.40
C CYS A 137 6.01 -13.61 -24.51
N LEU A 138 6.89 -13.61 -25.50
CA LEU A 138 7.07 -14.63 -26.52
C LEU A 138 6.58 -16.00 -26.02
N ASP A 139 5.55 -16.51 -26.70
CA ASP A 139 5.35 -17.92 -27.00
C ASP A 139 5.97 -18.92 -26.00
N SER A 140 5.33 -19.09 -24.85
CA SER A 140 5.36 -20.35 -24.10
C SER A 140 4.23 -20.33 -23.10
N GLY A 141 3.35 -21.34 -23.16
CA GLY A 141 2.13 -21.48 -22.36
C GLY A 141 2.34 -21.67 -20.86
N VAL A 142 3.24 -20.91 -20.24
CA VAL A 142 3.42 -20.84 -18.79
C VAL A 142 2.52 -19.74 -18.28
N GLN A 143 1.25 -20.08 -18.10
CA GLN A 143 0.36 -19.37 -17.19
C GLN A 143 1.08 -19.36 -15.83
N GLY A 144 1.69 -18.22 -15.49
CA GLY A 144 2.37 -18.04 -14.21
C GLY A 144 1.40 -18.38 -13.06
N PRO A 145 1.90 -18.86 -11.92
CA PRO A 145 1.05 -19.31 -10.82
C PRO A 145 0.39 -18.10 -10.17
N SER A 146 -0.73 -17.62 -10.71
CA SER A 146 -1.67 -16.82 -9.94
C SER A 146 -2.15 -17.69 -8.78
N ALA A 147 -2.11 -17.16 -7.56
CA ALA A 147 -2.61 -17.87 -6.38
C ALA A 147 -4.05 -18.36 -6.64
N SER A 148 -4.40 -19.53 -6.10
CA SER A 148 -5.77 -20.01 -6.28
C SER A 148 -6.75 -19.07 -5.58
N GLN A 149 -8.01 -19.07 -6.02
CA GLN A 149 -9.03 -18.24 -5.41
C GLN A 149 -9.18 -18.52 -3.91
N GLU A 150 -8.97 -19.77 -3.47
CA GLU A 150 -9.01 -20.13 -2.06
C GLU A 150 -7.80 -19.59 -1.30
N ASP A 151 -6.60 -19.68 -1.88
CA ASP A 151 -5.39 -19.12 -1.25
C ASP A 151 -5.51 -17.60 -1.05
N LEU A 152 -6.05 -16.91 -2.06
CA LEU A 152 -6.32 -15.47 -1.99
C LEU A 152 -7.33 -15.13 -0.91
N LYS A 153 -8.39 -15.94 -0.79
CA LYS A 153 -9.42 -15.75 0.23
C LYS A 153 -8.85 -15.95 1.62
N VAL A 154 -8.04 -16.99 1.84
CA VAL A 154 -7.38 -17.23 3.13
C VAL A 154 -6.47 -16.04 3.49
N ALA A 155 -5.61 -15.60 2.56
CA ALA A 155 -4.74 -14.46 2.80
C ALA A 155 -5.53 -13.18 3.10
N ALA A 156 -6.60 -12.89 2.35
CA ALA A 156 -7.44 -11.72 2.56
C ALA A 156 -8.16 -11.76 3.91
N VAL A 157 -8.69 -12.91 4.32
CA VAL A 157 -9.31 -13.08 5.65
C VAL A 157 -8.29 -12.81 6.75
N SER A 158 -7.09 -13.39 6.69
CA SER A 158 -6.04 -13.15 7.68
C SER A 158 -5.65 -11.67 7.79
N ILE A 159 -5.58 -10.95 6.65
CA ILE A 159 -5.30 -9.51 6.64
C ILE A 159 -6.46 -8.73 7.25
N MET A 160 -7.71 -9.07 6.90
CA MET A 160 -8.90 -8.40 7.43
C MET A 160 -9.05 -8.59 8.94
N GLU A 161 -8.81 -9.79 9.44
CA GLU A 161 -8.82 -10.10 10.87
C GLU A 161 -7.78 -9.25 11.62
N GLU A 162 -6.57 -9.12 11.07
CA GLU A 162 -5.56 -8.25 11.66
C GLU A 162 -5.99 -6.77 11.61
N TYR A 163 -6.43 -6.26 10.46
CA TYR A 163 -6.84 -4.86 10.34
C TYR A 163 -8.00 -4.48 11.25
N THR A 164 -8.94 -5.41 11.48
CA THR A 164 -10.11 -5.19 12.32
C THR A 164 -9.89 -5.56 13.79
N SER A 165 -8.73 -6.12 14.14
CA SER A 165 -8.37 -6.43 15.52
C SER A 165 -8.41 -5.19 16.41
N LEU A 166 -9.00 -5.34 17.60
CA LEU A 166 -9.18 -4.25 18.58
C LEU A 166 -7.87 -3.56 18.97
N THR A 167 -6.73 -4.26 18.86
CA THR A 167 -5.38 -3.71 19.08
C THR A 167 -5.03 -2.56 18.14
N ASN A 168 -5.69 -2.47 16.98
CA ASN A 168 -5.45 -1.45 15.96
C ASN A 168 -6.44 -0.28 16.03
N TRP A 169 -7.45 -0.34 16.90
CA TRP A 169 -8.48 0.70 17.05
C TRP A 169 -8.06 1.83 17.97
N ASN A 170 -7.06 1.61 18.83
CA ASN A 170 -6.49 2.64 19.69
C ASN A 170 -5.52 3.53 18.90
N LEU A 171 -6.03 4.25 17.90
CA LEU A 171 -5.31 5.36 17.30
C LEU A 171 -5.23 6.47 18.35
N ILE A 172 -4.02 6.78 18.80
CA ILE A 172 -3.76 7.99 19.58
C ILE A 172 -4.07 9.17 18.65
N THR A 173 -5.24 9.76 18.82
CA THR A 173 -5.70 10.97 18.10
C THR A 173 -5.33 12.25 18.84
N SER A 174 -4.74 12.16 20.02
CA SER A 174 -4.34 13.32 20.81
C SER A 174 -3.03 13.88 20.29
N CYS A 175 -3.10 15.06 19.66
CA CYS A 175 -1.99 16.00 19.72
C CYS A 175 -1.81 16.34 21.20
N GLU A 176 -0.73 15.87 21.83
CA GLU A 176 -0.32 16.43 23.10
C GLU A 176 0.14 17.86 22.81
N GLU A 177 -0.80 18.81 22.92
CA GLU A 177 -0.50 20.21 23.14
C GLU A 177 0.37 20.25 24.39
N THR A 178 1.67 20.38 24.17
CA THR A 178 2.62 20.77 25.20
C THR A 178 2.30 22.24 25.46
N ASP A 179 1.29 22.48 26.31
CA ASP A 179 1.06 23.78 26.93
C ASP A 179 2.31 24.06 27.78
N GLY A 180 3.17 24.90 27.22
CA GLY A 180 4.36 25.41 27.86
C GLY A 180 4.01 26.51 28.85
N ASP A 181 4.63 26.39 30.04
CA ASP A 181 4.93 27.37 31.09
C ASP A 181 3.81 28.26 31.68
#